data_AF-A0A6L2PDF0-F1
#
_entry.id   AF-A0A6L2PDF0-F1
#
_cell.length_a   1.000
_cell.length_b   1.000
_cell.length_c   1.000
_cell.angle_alpha   90.00
_cell.angle_beta   90.00
_cell.angle_gamma   90.00
#
_symmetry.space_group_name_H-M   'P 1'
#
loop_
_entity.id
_entity.type
_entity.pdbx_description
1 polymer ?
#
loop_
_entity_poly.entity_id
_entity_poly.type
_entity_poly.pdbx_seq_one_letter_code
_entity_poly.pdbx_strand_id
1 'polypeptide(L)'
;MSEGKVCVLDIDVQGVKQVKETDLNAYCVFIMPPSMEELECRLRDRGTESPESLQKRLDAAKEEIEYGKTPGNCDLVVVNTSVDKAYSSLREFVVRELLKDKVDGEFPGPSRARPTVYHAVGSFIYQAMRGGLVGWECTKVEK
;
A
#
# COMPACT_ATOMS: atom_id res chain seq x y z
N MET A 1 -1.87 -13.96 17.59
CA MET A 1 -1.70 -12.51 17.45
C MET A 1 -2.70 -11.86 18.39
N SER A 2 -2.20 -11.16 19.41
CA SER A 2 -2.99 -10.55 20.47
C SER A 2 -3.10 -9.06 20.21
N GLU A 3 -4.30 -8.51 20.51
CA GLU A 3 -4.72 -7.10 20.35
C GLU A 3 -5.22 -6.76 18.93
N GLY A 4 -6.34 -6.04 18.83
CA GLY A 4 -7.05 -5.67 17.59
C GLY A 4 -6.27 -4.74 16.66
N LYS A 5 -5.13 -5.23 16.17
CA LYS A 5 -4.20 -4.54 15.28
C LYS A 5 -4.49 -4.95 13.85
N VAL A 6 -4.33 -4.00 12.93
CA VAL A 6 -4.39 -4.27 11.49
C VAL A 6 -3.02 -4.72 11.02
N CYS A 7 -2.97 -5.86 10.34
CA CYS A 7 -1.76 -6.32 9.66
C CYS A 7 -1.58 -5.52 8.37
N VAL A 8 -0.40 -4.93 8.21
CA VAL A 8 0.00 -4.18 7.02
C VAL A 8 1.13 -4.92 6.33
N LEU A 9 0.90 -5.25 5.05
CA LEU A 9 1.87 -5.91 4.17
C LEU A 9 2.34 -4.92 3.10
N ASP A 10 3.65 -4.68 3.01
CA ASP A 10 4.28 -3.87 1.95
C ASP A 10 4.91 -4.83 0.93
N ILE A 11 4.25 -5.06 -0.20
CA ILE A 11 4.67 -6.02 -1.23
C ILE A 11 4.49 -5.47 -2.66
N ASP A 12 5.20 -6.04 -3.62
CA ASP A 12 5.08 -5.69 -5.04
C ASP A 12 3.79 -6.26 -5.69
N VAL A 13 3.51 -5.93 -6.96
CA VAL A 13 2.37 -6.48 -7.70
C VAL A 13 2.35 -8.01 -7.75
N GLN A 14 3.51 -8.65 -7.81
CA GLN A 14 3.57 -10.12 -7.80
C GLN A 14 3.19 -10.68 -6.42
N GLY A 15 3.58 -10.00 -5.35
CA GLY A 15 3.13 -10.28 -3.99
C GLY A 15 1.62 -10.10 -3.85
N VAL A 16 1.06 -9.00 -4.38
CA VAL A 16 -0.40 -8.76 -4.39
C VAL A 16 -1.13 -9.90 -5.08
N LYS A 17 -0.65 -10.35 -6.25
CA LYS A 17 -1.23 -11.48 -6.99
C LYS A 17 -1.22 -12.77 -6.16
N GLN A 18 -0.09 -13.08 -5.51
CA GLN A 18 0.01 -14.26 -4.64
C GLN A 18 -0.95 -14.17 -3.45
N VAL A 19 -1.05 -13.02 -2.76
CA VAL A 19 -1.98 -12.87 -1.63
C VAL A 19 -3.42 -13.02 -2.09
N LYS A 20 -3.77 -12.55 -3.28
CA LYS A 20 -5.11 -12.74 -3.87
C LYS A 20 -5.47 -14.19 -4.18
N GLU A 21 -4.48 -15.05 -4.38
CA GLU A 21 -4.70 -16.49 -4.57
C GLU A 21 -4.89 -17.25 -3.23
N THR A 22 -4.69 -16.57 -2.09
CA THR A 22 -4.88 -17.14 -0.76
C THR A 22 -6.21 -16.75 -0.14
N ASP A 23 -6.62 -17.49 0.90
CA ASP A 23 -7.84 -17.19 1.68
C ASP A 23 -7.69 -15.98 2.63
N LEU A 24 -6.60 -15.21 2.52
CA LEU A 24 -6.30 -14.08 3.39
C LEU A 24 -7.31 -12.92 3.23
N ASN A 25 -8.08 -12.92 2.13
CA ASN A 25 -9.14 -11.93 1.83
C ASN A 25 -8.71 -10.48 2.12
N ALA A 26 -7.48 -10.16 1.72
CA ALA A 26 -6.83 -8.91 2.06
C ALA A 26 -7.36 -7.74 1.22
N TYR A 27 -7.39 -6.55 1.81
CA TYR A 27 -7.63 -5.32 1.06
C TYR A 27 -6.35 -4.91 0.32
N CYS A 28 -6.45 -4.58 -0.95
CA CYS A 28 -5.33 -4.12 -1.76
C CYS A 28 -5.43 -2.60 -1.97
N VAL A 29 -4.44 -1.87 -1.45
CA VAL A 29 -4.33 -0.42 -1.60
C VAL A 29 -3.11 -0.08 -2.46
N PHE A 30 -3.34 0.58 -3.58
CA PHE A 30 -2.29 1.03 -4.49
C PHE A 30 -1.96 2.50 -4.28
N ILE A 31 -0.71 2.80 -3.99
CA ILE A 31 -0.20 4.16 -3.85
C ILE A 31 0.56 4.51 -5.13
N MET A 32 -0.10 5.28 -5.99
CA MET A 32 0.47 5.69 -7.27
C MET A 32 1.22 7.03 -7.15
N PRO A 33 2.29 7.23 -7.93
CA PRO A 33 2.88 8.55 -8.07
C PRO A 33 1.91 9.48 -8.81
N PRO A 34 2.01 10.80 -8.59
CA PRO A 34 1.18 11.79 -9.28
C PRO A 34 1.37 11.76 -10.80
N SER A 35 2.61 11.54 -11.26
CA SER A 35 2.92 11.29 -12.67
C SER A 35 4.19 10.43 -12.83
N MET A 36 4.41 9.90 -14.04
CA MET A 36 5.62 9.17 -14.37
C MET A 36 6.86 10.08 -14.37
N GLU A 37 6.69 11.33 -14.79
CA GLU A 37 7.73 12.34 -14.83
C GLU A 37 8.19 12.71 -13.42
N GLU A 38 7.26 12.84 -12.46
CA GLU A 38 7.62 13.07 -11.06
C GLU A 38 8.34 11.86 -10.44
N LEU A 39 7.94 10.64 -10.80
CA LEU A 39 8.64 9.44 -10.38
C LEU A 39 10.08 9.40 -10.93
N GLU A 40 10.25 9.69 -12.21
CA GLU A 40 11.57 9.76 -12.86
C GLU A 40 12.45 10.83 -12.21
N CYS A 41 11.91 12.03 -11.99
CA CYS A 41 12.61 13.13 -11.34
C CYS A 41 13.11 12.69 -9.95
N ARG A 42 12.24 12.06 -9.14
CA ARG A 42 12.61 11.53 -7.81
C ARG A 42 13.67 10.43 -7.86
N LEU A 43 13.64 9.57 -8.87
CA LEU A 43 14.63 8.51 -9.03
C LEU A 43 15.99 9.07 -9.47
N ARG A 44 16.00 10.08 -10.35
CA ARG A 44 17.21 10.80 -10.77
C ARG A 44 17.83 11.59 -9.62
N ASP A 45 17.01 12.29 -8.83
CA ASP A 45 17.46 13.09 -7.68
C ASP A 45 18.15 12.25 -6.60
N ARG A 46 17.81 10.96 -6.48
CA ARG A 46 18.51 10.05 -5.55
C ARG A 46 19.96 9.83 -5.96
N GLY A 47 20.32 10.04 -7.24
CA GLY A 47 21.70 9.96 -7.73
C GLY A 47 22.35 8.57 -7.67
N THR A 48 21.61 7.53 -7.25
CA THR A 48 22.12 6.16 -7.08
C THR A 48 21.88 5.25 -8.27
N GLU A 49 21.10 5.69 -9.26
CA GLU A 49 20.67 4.88 -10.40
C GLU A 49 21.49 5.23 -11.66
N SER A 50 21.96 4.20 -12.37
CA SER A 50 22.46 4.36 -13.74
C SER A 50 21.29 4.59 -14.72
N PRO A 51 21.52 5.19 -15.90
CA PRO A 51 20.47 5.39 -16.91
C PRO A 51 19.72 4.10 -17.28
N GLU A 52 20.43 2.97 -17.33
CA GLU A 52 19.83 1.67 -17.65
C GLU A 52 18.95 1.14 -16.50
N SER A 53 19.42 1.25 -15.24
CA SER A 53 18.62 0.85 -14.07
C SER A 53 17.40 1.73 -13.87
N LEU A 54 17.52 3.03 -14.16
CA LEU A 54 16.43 3.99 -14.12
C LEU A 54 15.34 3.59 -15.13
N GLN A 55 15.72 3.33 -16.38
CA GLN A 55 14.78 2.94 -17.42
C GLN A 55 14.03 1.65 -17.05
N LYS A 56 14.75 0.62 -16.57
CA LYS A 56 14.15 -0.63 -16.10
C LYS A 56 13.13 -0.40 -14.97
N ARG A 57 13.43 0.49 -14.02
CA ARG A 57 12.50 0.85 -12.94
C ARG A 57 11.28 1.62 -13.44
N LEU A 58 11.47 2.54 -14.39
CA LEU A 58 10.37 3.28 -14.98
C LEU A 58 9.43 2.38 -15.77
N ASP A 59 9.97 1.42 -16.51
CA ASP A 59 9.15 0.47 -17.25
C ASP A 59 8.39 -0.48 -16.31
N ALA A 60 9.04 -0.99 -15.27
CA ALA A 60 8.36 -1.74 -14.20
C ALA A 60 7.25 -0.90 -13.54
N ALA A 61 7.54 0.36 -13.20
CA ALA A 61 6.56 1.26 -12.60
C ALA A 61 5.33 1.50 -13.51
N LYS A 62 5.51 1.56 -14.83
CA LYS A 62 4.39 1.66 -15.78
C LYS A 62 3.48 0.44 -15.67
N GLU A 63 4.06 -0.76 -15.72
CA GLU A 63 3.31 -2.01 -15.60
C GLU A 63 2.57 -2.11 -14.26
N GLU A 64 3.21 -1.68 -13.16
CA GLU A 64 2.58 -1.62 -11.84
C GLU A 64 1.41 -0.64 -11.79
N ILE A 65 1.57 0.54 -12.40
CA ILE A 65 0.50 1.56 -12.48
C ILE A 65 -0.68 1.05 -13.31
N GLU A 66 -0.43 0.40 -14.45
CA GLU A 66 -1.51 -0.20 -15.25
C GLU A 66 -2.25 -1.29 -14.47
N TYR A 67 -1.50 -2.15 -13.75
CA TYR A 67 -2.10 -3.17 -12.90
C TYR A 67 -2.97 -2.54 -11.81
N GLY A 68 -2.47 -1.54 -11.08
CA GLY A 68 -3.19 -0.89 -9.98
C GLY A 68 -4.38 -0.05 -10.42
N LYS A 69 -4.35 0.52 -11.64
CA LYS A 69 -5.49 1.27 -12.22
C LYS A 69 -6.58 0.37 -12.79
N THR A 70 -6.27 -0.90 -13.06
CA THR A 70 -7.25 -1.84 -13.60
C THR A 70 -8.35 -2.11 -12.56
N PRO A 71 -9.63 -1.87 -12.88
CA PRO A 71 -10.73 -2.11 -11.95
C PRO A 71 -10.75 -3.55 -11.43
N GLY A 72 -10.93 -3.73 -10.12
CA GLY A 72 -10.91 -5.04 -9.46
C GLY A 72 -9.53 -5.53 -9.04
N ASN A 73 -8.44 -4.87 -9.46
CA ASN A 73 -7.10 -5.22 -8.99
C ASN A 73 -6.77 -4.61 -7.63
N CYS A 74 -7.26 -3.41 -7.33
CA CYS A 74 -7.08 -2.77 -6.03
C CYS A 74 -8.42 -2.23 -5.52
N ASP A 75 -8.63 -2.30 -4.21
CA ASP A 75 -9.81 -1.77 -3.53
C ASP A 75 -9.74 -0.25 -3.37
N LEU A 76 -8.51 0.29 -3.30
CA LEU A 76 -8.24 1.72 -3.21
C LEU A 76 -7.02 2.08 -4.06
N VAL A 77 -7.13 3.19 -4.81
CA VAL A 77 -5.99 3.83 -5.46
C VAL A 77 -5.80 5.23 -4.87
N VAL A 78 -4.62 5.50 -4.34
CA VAL A 78 -4.25 6.77 -3.70
C VAL A 78 -3.16 7.45 -4.54
N VAL A 79 -3.41 8.67 -4.98
CA VAL A 79 -2.41 9.48 -5.69
C VAL A 79 -1.52 10.21 -4.70
N ASN A 80 -0.22 9.91 -4.72
CA ASN A 80 0.76 10.43 -3.77
C ASN A 80 1.25 11.85 -4.12
N THR A 81 0.35 12.82 -4.03
CA THR A 81 0.68 14.25 -4.15
C THR A 81 1.30 14.83 -2.89
N SER A 82 0.94 14.32 -1.71
CA SER A 82 1.50 14.72 -0.41
C SER A 82 1.32 13.60 0.62
N VAL A 83 2.26 13.51 1.57
CA VAL A 83 2.24 12.51 2.66
C VAL A 83 0.95 12.59 3.44
N ASP A 84 0.56 13.78 3.85
CA ASP A 84 -0.61 13.99 4.70
C ASP A 84 -1.92 13.57 4.03
N LYS A 85 -2.08 13.88 2.73
CA LYS A 85 -3.27 13.47 1.97
C LYS A 85 -3.30 11.97 1.74
N ALA A 86 -2.18 11.39 1.31
CA ALA A 86 -2.10 9.95 1.07
C ALA A 86 -2.37 9.17 2.37
N TYR A 87 -1.81 9.64 3.49
CA TYR A 87 -2.05 9.08 4.82
C TYR A 87 -3.52 9.21 5.24
N SER A 88 -4.12 10.39 5.07
CA SER A 88 -5.52 10.63 5.44
C SER A 88 -6.46 9.72 4.65
N SER A 89 -6.29 9.60 3.33
CA SER A 89 -7.09 8.72 2.48
C SER A 89 -6.95 7.25 2.88
N LEU A 90 -5.73 6.82 3.19
CA LEU A 90 -5.44 5.44 3.61
C LEU A 90 -6.05 5.14 4.98
N ARG A 91 -5.92 6.06 5.95
CA ARG A 91 -6.53 5.96 7.27
C ARG A 91 -8.05 5.91 7.17
N GLU A 92 -8.67 6.79 6.40
CA GLU A 92 -10.12 6.83 6.21
C GLU A 92 -10.64 5.53 5.60
N PHE A 93 -9.96 5.01 4.58
CA PHE A 93 -10.33 3.73 3.97
C PHE A 93 -10.28 2.59 5.00
N VAL A 94 -9.16 2.42 5.70
CA VAL A 94 -9.05 1.31 6.66
C VAL A 94 -10.04 1.47 7.82
N VAL A 95 -10.18 2.67 8.38
CA VAL A 95 -11.18 2.91 9.44
C VAL A 95 -12.58 2.60 8.93
N ARG A 96 -12.95 3.03 7.72
CA ARG A 96 -14.26 2.74 7.13
C ARG A 96 -14.49 1.24 6.98
N GLU A 97 -13.52 0.50 6.44
CA GLU A 97 -13.66 -0.94 6.26
C GLU A 97 -13.69 -1.70 7.60
N LEU A 98 -12.85 -1.33 8.57
CA LEU A 98 -12.91 -1.90 9.92
C LEU A 98 -14.24 -1.64 10.64
N LEU A 99 -14.85 -0.47 10.40
CA LEU A 99 -16.15 -0.13 10.97
C LEU A 99 -17.30 -0.89 10.30
N LYS A 100 -17.19 -1.30 9.04
CA LYS A 100 -18.20 -2.15 8.37
C LYS A 100 -18.24 -3.55 8.94
N ASP A 101 -17.11 -4.06 9.41
CA ASP A 101 -17.02 -5.36 10.06
C ASP A 101 -17.53 -5.35 11.52
N LYS A 102 -17.98 -4.19 12.03
CA LYS A 102 -18.70 -4.08 13.32
C LYS A 102 -20.13 -4.59 13.18
N VAL A 103 -20.31 -5.88 13.44
CA VAL A 103 -21.61 -6.41 13.87
C VAL A 103 -21.71 -6.13 15.39
N ASP A 104 -22.69 -5.32 15.80
CA ASP A 104 -23.09 -5.07 17.19
C ASP A 104 -22.14 -4.31 18.13
N GLY A 105 -21.52 -3.22 17.66
CA GLY A 105 -20.93 -2.20 18.54
C GLY A 105 -19.60 -2.57 19.24
N GLU A 106 -19.14 -3.81 19.11
CA GLU A 106 -17.79 -4.23 19.52
C GLU A 106 -16.78 -4.06 18.37
N PHE A 107 -15.53 -3.70 18.71
CA PHE A 107 -14.44 -3.69 17.72
C PHE A 107 -14.24 -5.14 17.24
N PRO A 108 -14.19 -5.41 15.92
CA PRO A 108 -13.95 -6.77 15.47
C PRO A 108 -12.63 -7.26 16.06
N GLY A 109 -12.69 -8.37 16.79
CA GLY A 109 -11.51 -9.00 17.36
C GLY A 109 -10.47 -9.33 16.27
N PRO A 110 -9.21 -9.60 16.65
CA PRO A 110 -8.08 -9.78 15.73
C PRO A 110 -8.27 -10.88 14.67
N SER A 111 -9.27 -11.76 14.83
CA SER A 111 -9.59 -12.82 13.87
C SER A 111 -10.48 -12.38 12.69
N ARG A 112 -11.04 -11.16 12.70
CA ARG A 112 -11.91 -10.66 11.62
C ARG A 112 -11.33 -9.49 10.82
N ALA A 113 -10.31 -8.80 11.33
CA ALA A 113 -9.68 -7.72 10.60
C ALA A 113 -8.93 -8.30 9.38
N ARG A 114 -9.43 -8.00 8.18
CA ARG A 114 -8.73 -8.36 6.95
C ARG A 114 -7.37 -7.65 6.93
N PRO A 115 -6.27 -8.36 6.62
CA PRO A 115 -4.99 -7.71 6.41
C PRO A 115 -5.11 -6.70 5.27
N THR A 116 -4.39 -5.58 5.39
CA THR A 116 -4.31 -4.61 4.31
C THR A 116 -2.95 -4.75 3.63
N VAL A 117 -2.98 -5.12 2.37
CA VAL A 117 -1.85 -5.17 1.47
C VAL A 117 -1.71 -3.82 0.80
N TYR A 118 -0.52 -3.26 0.84
CA TYR A 118 -0.17 -2.03 0.16
C TYR A 118 0.85 -2.34 -0.91
N HIS A 119 0.65 -1.71 -2.05
CA HIS A 119 1.61 -1.68 -3.12
C HIS A 119 1.95 -0.22 -3.43
N ALA A 120 3.22 0.15 -3.30
CA ALA A 120 3.69 1.51 -3.52
C ALA A 120 4.82 1.54 -4.55
N VAL A 121 4.63 2.30 -5.61
CA VAL A 121 5.68 2.55 -6.60
C VAL A 121 6.69 3.52 -5.98
N GLY A 122 7.82 3.00 -5.49
CA GLY A 122 8.95 3.83 -5.00
C GLY A 122 9.14 3.99 -3.49
N SER A 123 8.50 3.14 -2.66
CA SER A 123 8.62 3.04 -1.19
C SER A 123 8.49 4.36 -0.41
N PHE A 124 7.24 4.74 -0.18
CA PHE A 124 6.82 5.93 0.58
C PHE A 124 6.27 5.61 1.97
N ILE A 125 5.75 4.39 2.13
CA ILE A 125 5.01 3.92 3.30
C ILE A 125 5.83 4.07 4.58
N TYR A 126 7.13 3.81 4.50
CA TYR A 126 8.03 3.90 5.64
C TYR A 126 8.12 5.31 6.25
N GLN A 127 8.01 6.37 5.42
CA GLN A 127 8.02 7.76 5.91
C GLN A 127 6.67 8.17 6.49
N ALA A 128 5.56 7.76 5.86
CA ALA A 128 4.22 8.01 6.39
C ALA A 128 4.00 7.31 7.75
N MET A 129 4.50 6.07 7.90
CA MET A 129 4.34 5.30 9.14
C MET A 129 5.20 5.83 10.30
N ARG A 130 6.37 6.43 10.04
CA ARG A 130 7.18 7.09 11.07
C ARG A 130 6.52 8.35 11.67
N GLY A 131 5.51 8.91 10.98
CA GLY A 131 4.81 10.14 11.38
C GLY A 131 3.72 10.00 12.44
N GLY A 132 3.37 8.79 12.91
CA GLY A 132 2.49 8.62 14.07
C GLY A 132 1.33 7.63 13.91
N LEU A 133 1.64 6.36 13.65
CA LEU A 133 0.67 5.27 13.82
C LEU A 133 0.92 4.56 15.14
N VAL A 134 0.19 4.96 16.19
CA VAL A 134 0.15 4.22 17.46
C VAL A 134 -0.86 3.07 17.27
N GLY A 135 -0.39 1.81 17.35
CA GLY A 135 -1.24 0.61 17.35
C GLY A 135 -1.26 -0.26 16.09
N TRP A 136 -0.35 -0.04 15.13
CA TRP A 136 -0.27 -0.82 13.88
C TRP A 136 1.04 -1.61 13.84
N GLU A 137 0.96 -2.90 13.54
CA GLU A 137 2.14 -3.76 13.44
C GLU A 137 2.44 -4.02 11.97
N CYS A 138 3.42 -3.29 11.44
CA CYS A 138 3.90 -3.50 10.08
C CYS A 138 4.83 -4.70 10.10
N THR A 139 4.36 -5.84 9.56
CA THR A 139 5.25 -6.97 9.31
C THR A 139 5.81 -6.78 7.91
N LYS A 140 7.09 -6.41 7.82
CA LYS A 140 7.80 -6.45 6.55
C LYS A 140 7.95 -7.92 6.19
N VAL A 141 7.16 -8.39 5.22
CA VAL A 141 7.36 -9.71 4.64
C VAL A 141 8.41 -9.55 3.54
N GLU A 142 9.67 -9.61 3.94
CA GLU A 142 10.77 -9.73 2.98
C GLU A 142 10.74 -11.15 2.40
N LYS A 143 10.85 -11.23 1.07
CA LYS A 143 11.10 -12.50 0.37
C LYS A 143 12.51 -12.99 0.66
#